data_AF-A0A8T3VIH1-F1
#
_entry.id   AF-A0A8T3VIH1-F1
#
_cell.length_a   1.000
_cell.length_b   1.000
_cell.length_c   1.000
_cell.angle_alpha   90.00
_cell.angle_beta   90.00
_cell.angle_gamma   90.00
#
_symmetry.space_group_name_H-M   'P 1'
#
loop_
_entity.id
_entity.type
_entity.pdbx_description
1 polymer ?
#
loop_
_entity_poly.entity_id
_entity_poly.type
_entity_poly.pdbx_seq_one_letter_code
_entity_poly.pdbx_strand_id
1 'polypeptide(L)' 'MAETKEIIIALVGYILGFLSPIVGIIAGIVIFFTQRENPFLKKQAKFIIVFALIIWAITIICITQGLYPSL' A
#
# COMPACT_ATOMS: atom_id res chain seq x y z
N MET A 1 -7.06 19.22 13.64
CA MET A 1 -7.86 18.55 12.57
C MET A 1 -7.03 18.10 11.36
N ALA A 2 -5.80 18.59 11.15
CA ALA A 2 -4.93 18.13 10.06
C ALA A 2 -4.43 16.69 10.23
N GLU A 3 -4.04 16.28 11.45
CA GLU A 3 -3.54 14.93 11.73
C GLU A 3 -4.52 13.81 11.39
N THR A 4 -5.82 13.98 11.70
CA THR A 4 -6.82 12.94 11.46
C THR A 4 -6.97 12.66 9.97
N LYS A 5 -6.91 13.68 9.12
CA LYS A 5 -6.96 13.55 7.66
C LYS A 5 -5.77 12.74 7.15
N GLU A 6 -4.58 13.02 7.67
CA GLU A 6 -3.34 12.34 7.27
C GLU A 6 -3.34 10.87 7.66
N ILE A 7 -3.84 10.56 8.86
CA ILE A 7 -4.03 9.18 9.33
C ILE A 7 -5.03 8.44 8.44
N ILE A 8 -6.15 9.07 8.08
CA ILE A 8 -7.17 8.46 7.20
C ILE A 8 -6.56 8.17 5.83
N ILE A 9 -5.81 9.10 5.23
CA ILE A 9 -5.17 8.89 3.92
C ILE A 9 -4.20 7.71 3.97
N ALA A 10 -3.37 7.63 5.02
CA ALA A 10 -2.46 6.51 5.20
C ALA A 10 -3.22 5.18 5.36
N LEU A 11 -4.27 5.15 6.20
CA LEU A 11 -5.10 3.97 6.45
C LEU A 11 -5.76 3.46 5.16
N VAL A 12 -6.33 4.37 4.36
CA VAL A 12 -6.92 4.03 3.06
C VAL A 12 -5.87 3.42 2.13
N GLY A 13 -4.66 3.98 2.09
CA GLY A 13 -3.56 3.43 1.29
C GLY A 13 -3.20 1.98 1.68
N TYR A 14 -3.15 1.67 2.97
CA TYR A 14 -2.92 0.29 3.44
C TYR A 14 -4.06 -0.67 3.10
N ILE A 15 -5.31 -0.24 3.28
CA ILE A 15 -6.49 -1.05 2.92
C ILE A 15 -6.46 -1.36 1.42
N LEU A 16 -6.17 -0.35 0.57
CA LEU A 16 -6.05 -0.53 -0.87
C LEU A 16 -4.91 -1.51 -1.22
N GLY A 17 -3.75 -1.40 -0.57
CA GLY A 17 -2.63 -2.32 -0.81
C GLY A 17 -2.86 -3.74 -0.33
N PHE A 18 -3.70 -3.94 0.67
CA PHE A 18 -4.12 -5.27 1.10
C PHE A 18 -5.11 -5.90 0.10
N LEU A 19 -6.11 -5.13 -0.36
CA LEU A 19 -7.12 -5.62 -1.31
C LEU A 19 -6.56 -5.86 -2.71
N SER A 20 -5.68 -4.97 -3.16
CA SER A 20 -5.02 -5.07 -4.46
C SER A 20 -3.60 -4.49 -4.35
N PRO A 21 -2.57 -5.35 -4.37
CA PRO A 21 -1.19 -4.89 -4.25
C PRO A 21 -0.80 -3.84 -5.29
N ILE A 22 -1.27 -4.01 -6.53
CA ILE A 22 -1.03 -3.06 -7.61
C ILE A 22 -1.64 -1.69 -7.29
N VAL A 23 -2.90 -1.65 -6.84
CA VAL A 23 -3.57 -0.40 -6.46
C VAL A 23 -2.89 0.24 -5.25
N GLY A 24 -2.43 -0.56 -4.28
CA GLY A 24 -1.64 -0.08 -3.15
C GLY A 24 -0.32 0.59 -3.55
N ILE A 25 0.42 -0.01 -4.48
CA ILE A 25 1.65 0.57 -5.02
C ILE A 25 1.35 1.90 -5.70
N ILE A 26 0.32 1.95 -6.56
CA ILE A 26 -0.08 3.19 -7.26
C ILE A 26 -0.49 4.26 -6.23
N ALA A 27 -1.34 3.92 -5.26
CA ALA A 27 -1.78 4.84 -4.22
C ALA A 27 -0.60 5.37 -3.38
N GLY A 28 0.32 4.48 -2.99
CA GLY A 28 1.53 4.87 -2.27
C GLY A 28 2.43 5.80 -3.09
N ILE A 29 2.60 5.53 -4.39
CA ILE A 29 3.34 6.43 -5.31
C ILE A 29 2.63 7.79 -5.37
N VAL A 30 1.31 7.82 -5.59
CA VAL A 30 0.54 9.07 -5.66
C VAL A 30 0.70 9.89 -4.39
N ILE A 31 0.57 9.28 -3.21
CA ILE A 31 0.76 9.98 -1.92
C ILE A 31 2.20 10.49 -1.79
N PHE A 32 3.20 9.69 -2.19
CA PHE A 32 4.61 10.10 -2.13
C PHE A 32 4.91 11.35 -2.98
N PHE A 33 4.29 11.46 -4.16
CA PHE A 33 4.48 12.59 -5.07
C PHE A 33 3.61 13.80 -4.73
N THR A 34 2.39 13.60 -4.23
CA THR A 34 1.43 14.67 -3.93
C THR A 34 1.63 15.31 -2.55
N GLN A 35 2.08 14.54 -1.55
CA GLN A 35 2.20 14.99 -0.15
C GLN A 35 3.66 15.21 0.24
N ARG A 36 4.46 15.84 -0.64
CA ARG A 36 5.91 16.04 -0.47
C ARG A 36 6.28 16.90 0.74
N GLU A 37 5.41 17.83 1.11
CA GLU A 37 5.62 18.78 2.21
C GLU A 37 5.35 18.17 3.59
N ASN A 38 4.59 17.06 3.64
CA ASN A 38 4.30 16.37 4.89
C ASN A 38 5.24 15.17 5.11
N PRO A 39 6.18 15.24 6.07
CA PRO A 39 7.15 14.17 6.31
C PRO A 39 6.50 12.87 6.81
N PHE A 40 5.38 12.96 7.55
CA PHE A 40 4.65 11.79 8.03
C PHE A 40 4.02 11.01 6.87
N LEU A 41 3.24 11.70 6.02
CA LEU A 41 2.59 11.08 4.86
C LEU A 41 3.61 10.53 3.86
N LYS A 42 4.73 11.23 3.65
CA LYS A 42 5.82 10.75 2.78
C LYS A 42 6.46 9.46 3.32
N LYS A 43 6.61 9.34 4.64
CA LYS A 43 7.10 8.12 5.30
C LYS A 43 6.09 6.99 5.13
N GLN A 44 4.81 7.26 5.40
CA GLN A 44 3.73 6.28 5.25
C GLN A 44 3.57 5.81 3.80
N ALA A 45 3.69 6.71 2.83
CA ALA A 45 3.65 6.36 1.41
C ALA A 45 4.69 5.30 1.02
N LYS A 46 5.94 5.45 1.49
CA LYS A 46 6.98 4.43 1.27
C LYS A 46 6.61 3.10 1.91
N PHE A 47 6.07 3.12 3.14
CA PHE A 47 5.64 1.90 3.81
C PHE A 47 4.47 1.22 3.11
N ILE A 48 3.50 1.99 2.59
CA ILE A 48 2.37 1.45 1.81
C ILE A 48 2.90 0.72 0.57
N ILE A 49 3.88 1.30 -0.14
CA ILE A 49 4.50 0.66 -1.32
C ILE A 49 5.19 -0.65 -0.92
N VAL A 50 6.02 -0.61 0.13
CA VAL A 50 6.75 -1.80 0.61
C VAL A 50 5.78 -2.88 1.09
N PHE A 51 4.75 -2.50 1.84
CA PHE A 51 3.70 -3.39 2.32
C PHE A 51 2.98 -4.07 1.15
N ALA A 52 2.55 -3.31 0.15
CA ALA A 52 1.89 -3.85 -1.03
C ALA A 52 2.80 -4.82 -1.81
N LEU A 53 4.11 -4.52 -1.95
CA LEU A 53 5.07 -5.44 -2.57
C LEU A 53 5.21 -6.75 -1.78
N ILE A 54 5.23 -6.69 -0.46
CA ILE A 54 5.31 -7.89 0.41
C ILE A 54 4.03 -8.72 0.25
N ILE A 55 2.85 -8.11 0.30
CA ILE A 55 1.59 -8.81 0.09
C ILE A 55 1.59 -9.48 -1.28
N TRP A 56 2.04 -8.77 -2.32
CA TRP A 56 2.13 -9.34 -3.66
C TRP A 56 3.05 -10.56 -3.74
N ALA A 57 4.24 -10.48 -3.13
CA ALA A 57 5.18 -11.59 -3.06
C ALA A 57 4.58 -12.79 -2.33
N ILE A 58 3.88 -12.57 -1.22
CA ILE A 58 3.16 -13.62 -0.48
C ILE A 58 2.08 -14.25 -1.37
N THR A 59 1.29 -13.44 -2.07
CA THR A 59 0.26 -13.93 -3.00
C THR A 59 0.87 -14.82 -4.09
N ILE A 60 2.00 -14.41 -4.67
CA ILE A 60 2.71 -15.22 -5.69
C ILE A 60 3.18 -16.55 -5.08
N ILE A 61 3.74 -16.53 -3.87
CA ILE A 61 4.17 -17.76 -3.18
C ILE A 61 2.97 -18.68 -2.93
N CYS A 62 1.84 -18.14 -2.45
CA CYS A 62 0.63 -18.94 -2.22
C CYS A 62 0.07 -19.56 -3.50
N ILE A 63 0.09 -18.83 -4.63
CA ILE A 63 -0.34 -19.36 -5.94
C ILE A 63 0.62 -20.45 -6.42
N THR A 64 1.93 -20.22 -6.35
CA THR A 64 2.95 -21.18 -6.83
C THR A 64 3.03 -22.45 -5.98
N GLN A 65 2.71 -22.38 -4.69
CA GLN A 65 2.61 -23.54 -3.80
C GLN A 65 1.28 -24.29 -3.91
N GLY A 66 0.37 -23.86 -4.79
CA GLY A 66 -0.94 -24.50 -4.98
C GLY A 66 -1.92 -24.32 -3.81
N LEU A 67 -1.65 -23.39 -2.89
CA LEU A 67 -2.56 -23.04 -1.79
C LEU A 67 -3.79 -22.26 -2.27
N TYR A 68 -3.70 -21.67 -3.46
CA TYR A 68 -4.81 -21.04 -4.16
C TYR A 68 -4.95 -21.68 -5.55
N PRO A 69 -6.18 -21.96 -6.02
CA PRO A 69 -6.37 -22.34 -7.41
C PRO A 69 -5.89 -21.19 -8.29
N SER A 70 -4.89 -21.46 -9.14
CA SER A 70 -4.58 -20.59 -10.27
C SER A 70 -5.82 -20.60 -11.17
N LEU A 71 -6.45 -19.43 -11.33
CA LEU A 71 -7.53 -19.21 -12.30
C LEU A 71 -7.10 -19.64 -13.71
#